data_AF-A0A8C2ZP42-F1
#
_entry.id   AF-A0A8C2ZP42-F1
#
_cell.length_a   1.000
_cell.length_b   1.000
_cell.length_c   1.000
_cell.angle_alpha   90.00
_cell.angle_beta   90.00
_cell.angle_gamma   90.00
#
_symmetry.space_group_name_H-M   'P 1'
#
loop_
_entity.id
_entity.type
_entity.pdbx_description
1 polymer ?
#
loop_
_entity_poly.entity_id
_entity_poly.type
_entity_poly.pdbx_seq_one_letter_code
_entity_poly.pdbx_strand_id
1 'polypeptide(L)'
;MASSLDDDELLNDDYYSLLNVRREATQEELKVAYRRLCMLYHPDKHRDPELKRQAEQLFNLVHEAYQVLREPQSRAIYDIYGKRGLDVDGWEVVERKRSPAEIREEYERLQKEREERRLQQRTNPKGTISVGVDATDLFDQYEEDYEDMAGGGVPHVEINKMHISQSIEAPLSTKDTAILSGSLSTHNGNGGGTINLAFRRVTSANGWGEVEVGAGDTQGPLLGMKIFRNLTSRCFATAQCGLQFSSRGVRPGVTTLLARHLDKNTMGYLQWRWGIQSSMNTSIVRDTKSSHFTLAMQFGIPHTFVMMSYQYKFQDDDQTKIKGSVKSGFFGTVVEYGAERKISRHSVLGATVSVGVPQGVSLKIKLNRASQTYFFPIHLTDQLLPSAVFYATVGPLVFYLAIQQLIIRPYVRAQKEEDLDKQREGSASNIARKKQEAESAVLLMQESVRRIIETEESRMGLIILNAWYGKFVTDNSRKHERAKVIDVTVPLQCLVKDSKLILTEATKSGIPGFYDPCVGEEKSLKVLYQFRGVMHQVLSGDAEPLRIPKNAHLLDCAKMGRYRQNSEACKHV
;
A
#
# COMPACT_ATOMS: atom_id res chain seq x y z
N MET A 1 -3.15 -40.34 -14.67
CA MET A 1 -4.15 -40.89 -13.75
C MET A 1 -4.18 -39.99 -12.54
N ALA A 2 -5.18 -39.11 -12.49
CA ALA A 2 -5.40 -38.17 -11.41
C ALA A 2 -6.04 -38.95 -10.26
N SER A 3 -5.27 -39.21 -9.21
CA SER A 3 -5.79 -39.74 -7.95
C SER A 3 -6.51 -38.62 -7.22
N SER A 4 -7.79 -38.87 -6.94
CA SER A 4 -8.71 -38.14 -6.06
C SER A 4 -8.06 -37.77 -4.72
N LEU A 5 -7.48 -36.59 -4.65
CA LEU A 5 -7.03 -35.98 -3.40
C LEU A 5 -7.85 -34.71 -3.17
N ASP A 6 -8.42 -34.70 -1.97
CA ASP A 6 -8.79 -33.54 -1.16
C ASP A 6 -10.25 -33.06 -1.19
N ASP A 7 -11.17 -33.98 -0.85
CA ASP A 7 -12.50 -33.67 -0.29
C ASP A 7 -12.43 -33.09 1.15
N ASP A 8 -11.23 -33.04 1.79
CA ASP A 8 -11.03 -32.66 3.20
C ASP A 8 -10.41 -31.25 3.43
N GLU A 9 -10.01 -30.50 2.38
CA GLU A 9 -9.08 -29.36 2.52
C GLU A 9 -9.66 -28.00 2.98
N LEU A 10 -10.93 -27.87 3.39
CA LEU A 10 -11.59 -26.55 3.46
C LEU A 10 -12.43 -26.24 4.73
N LEU A 11 -12.37 -27.09 5.76
CA LEU A 11 -12.78 -26.71 7.11
C LEU A 11 -11.60 -26.01 7.79
N ASN A 12 -11.47 -24.71 7.48
CA ASN A 12 -10.63 -23.76 8.22
C ASN A 12 -11.26 -23.51 9.62
N ASP A 13 -11.49 -24.60 10.34
CA ASP A 13 -12.13 -24.62 11.65
C ASP A 13 -11.01 -24.55 12.67
N ASP A 14 -10.85 -23.36 13.23
CA ASP A 14 -10.08 -23.22 14.45
C ASP A 14 -10.68 -24.20 15.49
N TYR A 15 -9.93 -25.22 15.90
CA TYR A 15 -10.35 -26.28 16.81
C TYR A 15 -10.78 -25.70 18.17
N TYR A 16 -10.24 -24.54 18.54
CA TYR A 16 -10.70 -23.80 19.69
C TYR A 16 -12.11 -23.22 19.49
N SER A 17 -12.43 -22.74 18.28
CA SER A 17 -13.79 -22.30 17.92
C SER A 17 -14.77 -23.46 17.87
N LEU A 18 -14.36 -24.60 17.30
CA LEU A 18 -15.19 -25.81 17.18
C LEU A 18 -15.63 -26.33 18.55
N LEU A 19 -14.68 -26.40 19.49
CA LEU A 19 -14.94 -26.81 20.88
C LEU A 19 -15.50 -25.66 21.75
N ASN A 20 -15.55 -24.43 21.22
CA ASN A 20 -15.88 -23.18 21.94
C ASN A 20 -15.10 -23.02 23.25
N VAL A 21 -13.77 -23.13 23.17
CA VAL A 21 -12.84 -22.99 24.29
C VAL A 21 -11.80 -21.90 23.99
N ARG A 22 -11.06 -21.47 25.02
CA ARG A 22 -9.99 -20.48 24.87
C ARG A 22 -8.71 -21.16 24.40
N ARG A 23 -7.83 -20.40 23.75
CA ARG A 23 -6.48 -20.88 23.40
C ARG A 23 -5.63 -21.26 24.61
N GLU A 24 -5.93 -20.69 25.78
CA GLU A 24 -5.27 -21.00 27.06
C GLU A 24 -6.03 -22.07 27.87
N ALA A 25 -7.04 -22.74 27.30
CA ALA A 25 -7.89 -23.68 28.04
C ALA A 25 -7.09 -24.85 28.62
N THR A 26 -7.46 -25.25 29.84
CA THR A 26 -6.85 -26.38 30.53
C THR A 26 -7.34 -27.72 29.95
N GLN A 27 -6.61 -28.80 30.19
CA GLN A 27 -7.02 -30.13 29.73
C GLN A 27 -8.37 -30.58 30.32
N GLU A 28 -8.70 -30.12 31.52
CA GLU A 28 -9.99 -30.41 32.15
C GLU A 28 -11.14 -29.72 31.39
N GLU A 29 -10.97 -28.45 31.04
CA GLU A 29 -11.93 -27.68 30.24
C GLU A 29 -12.13 -28.31 28.86
N LEU A 30 -11.05 -28.71 28.18
CA LEU A 30 -11.10 -29.43 26.89
C LEU A 30 -11.89 -30.74 27.00
N LYS A 31 -11.64 -31.53 28.06
CA LYS A 31 -12.33 -32.81 28.28
C LYS A 31 -13.82 -32.64 28.57
N VAL A 32 -14.20 -31.56 29.25
CA VAL A 32 -15.62 -31.23 29.52
C VAL A 32 -16.32 -30.79 28.23
N ALA A 33 -15.70 -29.92 27.43
CA ALA A 33 -16.24 -29.46 26.15
C ALA A 33 -16.42 -30.62 25.15
N TYR A 34 -15.39 -31.47 25.02
CA TYR A 34 -15.42 -32.65 24.17
C TYR A 34 -16.57 -33.62 24.52
N ARG A 35 -16.70 -34.01 25.80
CA ARG A 35 -17.78 -34.91 26.24
C ARG A 35 -19.17 -34.35 25.91
N ARG A 36 -19.36 -33.04 26.06
CA ARG A 36 -20.63 -32.37 25.74
C ARG A 36 -20.96 -32.48 24.26
N LEU A 37 -20.02 -32.12 23.38
CA LEU A 37 -20.22 -32.15 21.94
C LEU A 37 -20.38 -33.59 21.41
N CYS A 38 -19.66 -34.57 21.96
CA CYS A 38 -19.86 -35.99 21.65
C CYS A 38 -21.26 -36.49 22.00
N MET A 39 -21.82 -36.06 23.13
CA MET A 39 -23.20 -36.41 23.49
C MET A 39 -24.21 -35.75 22.56
N LEU A 40 -23.87 -34.60 21.97
CA LEU A 40 -24.74 -33.87 21.05
C LEU A 40 -24.76 -34.52 19.66
N TYR A 41 -23.59 -34.84 19.11
CA TYR A 41 -23.43 -35.36 17.74
C TYR A 41 -23.30 -36.90 17.66
N HIS A 42 -23.74 -37.63 18.69
CA HIS A 42 -23.62 -39.09 18.67
C HIS A 42 -24.53 -39.71 17.59
N PRO A 43 -24.01 -40.58 16.69
CA PRO A 43 -24.79 -41.10 15.56
C PRO A 43 -26.03 -41.90 15.99
N ASP A 44 -26.02 -42.54 17.17
CA ASP A 44 -27.19 -43.29 17.68
C ASP A 44 -28.39 -42.42 18.09
N LYS A 45 -28.20 -41.10 18.25
CA LYS A 45 -29.31 -40.20 18.59
C LYS A 45 -30.16 -39.83 17.38
N HIS A 46 -29.66 -40.03 16.17
CA HIS A 46 -30.31 -39.62 14.94
C HIS A 46 -30.85 -40.85 14.19
N ARG A 47 -32.14 -40.82 13.83
CA ARG A 47 -32.82 -41.94 13.15
C ARG A 47 -32.71 -41.87 11.63
N ASP A 48 -32.59 -40.67 11.08
CA ASP A 48 -32.53 -40.47 9.64
C ASP A 48 -31.12 -40.77 9.10
N PRO A 49 -31.00 -41.47 7.95
CA PRO A 49 -29.70 -41.91 7.43
C PRO A 49 -28.79 -40.75 6.99
N GLU A 50 -29.36 -39.64 6.52
CA GLU A 50 -28.57 -38.45 6.12
C GLU A 50 -28.06 -37.68 7.34
N LEU A 51 -28.93 -37.42 8.32
CA LEU A 51 -28.55 -36.79 9.59
C LEU A 51 -27.53 -37.64 10.35
N LYS A 52 -27.64 -38.97 10.29
CA LYS A 52 -26.68 -39.88 10.92
C LYS A 52 -25.27 -39.74 10.34
N ARG A 53 -25.13 -39.63 9.01
CA ARG A 53 -23.84 -39.39 8.35
C ARG A 53 -23.23 -38.04 8.73
N GLN A 54 -24.06 -36.99 8.80
CA GLN A 54 -23.61 -35.65 9.18
C GLN A 54 -23.19 -35.58 10.66
N ALA A 55 -23.93 -36.25 11.54
CA ALA A 55 -23.58 -36.40 12.95
C ALA A 55 -22.24 -37.14 13.12
N GLU A 56 -22.02 -38.21 12.34
CA GLU A 56 -20.76 -38.95 12.30
C GLU A 56 -19.58 -38.07 11.86
N GLN A 57 -19.76 -37.24 10.82
CA GLN A 57 -18.73 -36.29 10.38
C GLN A 57 -18.37 -35.26 11.45
N LEU A 58 -19.37 -34.61 12.06
CA LEU A 58 -19.16 -33.64 13.15
C LEU A 58 -18.55 -34.30 14.39
N PHE A 59 -18.96 -35.54 14.69
CA PHE A 59 -18.39 -36.32 15.79
C PHE A 59 -16.90 -36.60 15.57
N ASN A 60 -16.52 -37.01 14.36
CA ASN A 60 -15.12 -37.26 14.00
C ASN A 60 -14.30 -35.97 14.06
N LEU A 61 -14.82 -34.84 13.57
CA LEU A 61 -14.17 -33.52 13.67
C LEU A 61 -13.95 -33.08 15.12
N VAL A 62 -14.97 -33.24 15.98
CA VAL A 62 -14.87 -32.92 17.41
C VAL A 62 -13.85 -33.85 18.11
N HIS A 63 -13.79 -35.11 17.70
CA HIS A 63 -12.81 -36.07 18.19
C HIS A 63 -11.38 -35.69 17.78
N GLU A 64 -11.16 -35.38 16.51
CA GLU A 64 -9.90 -34.92 15.97
C GLU A 64 -9.40 -33.67 16.69
N ALA A 65 -10.26 -32.65 16.83
CA ALA A 65 -9.95 -31.41 17.54
C ALA A 65 -9.52 -31.67 18.98
N TYR A 66 -10.20 -32.57 19.70
CA TYR A 66 -9.82 -32.92 21.06
C TYR A 66 -8.48 -33.67 21.13
N GLN A 67 -8.20 -34.60 20.22
CA GLN A 67 -6.93 -35.34 20.21
C GLN A 67 -5.74 -34.40 20.02
N VAL A 68 -5.85 -33.50 19.05
CA VAL A 68 -4.82 -32.50 18.73
C VAL A 68 -4.59 -31.55 19.89
N LEU A 69 -5.66 -30.98 20.47
CA LEU A 69 -5.54 -29.98 21.53
C LEU A 69 -5.19 -30.59 22.90
N ARG A 70 -5.43 -31.89 23.11
CA ARG A 70 -5.07 -32.59 24.35
C ARG A 70 -3.56 -32.78 24.47
N GLU A 71 -2.89 -33.11 23.37
CA GLU A 71 -1.46 -33.40 23.36
C GLU A 71 -0.63 -32.11 23.24
N PRO A 72 0.30 -31.83 24.17
CA PRO A 72 1.06 -30.57 24.14
C PRO A 72 1.87 -30.34 22.87
N GLN A 73 2.42 -31.40 22.26
CA GLN A 73 3.22 -31.31 21.04
C GLN A 73 2.33 -30.98 19.84
N SER A 74 1.26 -31.74 19.64
CA SER A 74 0.27 -31.55 18.57
C SER A 74 -0.46 -30.20 18.70
N ARG A 75 -0.76 -29.75 19.93
CA ARG A 75 -1.31 -28.42 20.21
C ARG A 75 -0.34 -27.31 19.84
N ALA A 76 0.95 -27.44 20.16
CA ALA A 76 1.95 -26.44 19.78
C ALA A 76 2.13 -26.35 18.26
N ILE A 77 2.13 -27.50 17.56
CA ILE A 77 2.16 -27.55 16.10
C ILE A 77 0.91 -26.87 15.52
N TYR A 78 -0.26 -27.17 16.07
CA TYR A 78 -1.52 -26.57 15.66
C TYR A 78 -1.58 -25.06 15.90
N ASP A 79 -1.09 -24.58 17.05
CA ASP A 79 -1.07 -23.16 17.40
C ASP A 79 -0.17 -22.34 16.45
N ILE A 80 0.91 -22.95 15.93
CA ILE A 80 1.87 -22.32 15.03
C ILE A 80 1.47 -22.46 13.56
N TYR A 81 1.03 -23.66 13.15
CA TYR A 81 0.86 -24.04 11.73
C TYR A 81 -0.60 -24.32 11.33
N GLY A 82 -1.55 -24.32 12.27
CA GLY A 82 -2.93 -24.71 12.05
C GLY A 82 -3.07 -26.19 11.70
N LYS A 83 -4.23 -26.57 11.13
CA LYS A 83 -4.54 -27.97 10.77
C LYS A 83 -3.50 -28.58 9.81
N ARG A 84 -2.98 -27.78 8.88
CA ARG A 84 -1.96 -28.18 7.89
C ARG A 84 -0.63 -28.65 8.50
N GLY A 85 -0.35 -28.26 9.74
CA GLY A 85 0.86 -28.71 10.45
C GLY A 85 0.75 -30.15 10.96
N LEU A 86 -0.45 -30.71 11.05
CA LEU A 86 -0.72 -32.03 11.62
C LEU A 86 -0.64 -33.16 10.59
N ASP A 87 -0.78 -32.85 9.30
CA ASP A 87 -0.83 -33.83 8.21
C ASP A 87 0.55 -34.32 7.76
N VAL A 88 1.64 -33.78 8.32
CA VAL A 88 3.01 -34.02 7.84
C VAL A 88 3.85 -34.69 8.93
N ASP A 89 3.86 -36.02 8.96
CA ASP A 89 4.71 -36.82 9.85
C ASP A 89 6.21 -36.49 9.63
N GLY A 90 6.88 -35.91 10.64
CA GLY A 90 8.35 -35.89 10.73
C GLY A 90 9.10 -34.55 10.61
N TRP A 91 8.52 -33.39 10.92
CA TRP A 91 9.27 -32.12 10.93
C TRP A 91 9.95 -31.82 12.28
N GLU A 92 11.27 -31.62 12.27
CA GLU A 92 11.97 -30.78 13.25
C GLU A 92 11.58 -29.31 13.02
N VAL A 93 11.31 -28.58 14.12
CA VAL A 93 10.84 -27.19 14.09
C VAL A 93 11.94 -26.28 13.52
N VAL A 94 11.90 -26.06 12.21
CA VAL A 94 12.54 -24.92 11.55
C VAL A 94 11.44 -23.93 11.21
N GLU A 95 11.41 -22.81 11.93
CA GLU A 95 10.46 -21.73 11.71
C GLU A 95 10.44 -21.30 10.22
N ARG A 96 9.37 -21.66 9.51
CA ARG A 96 9.00 -21.00 8.25
C ARG A 96 7.58 -20.48 8.32
N LYS A 97 7.48 -19.16 8.25
CA LYS A 97 6.35 -18.33 8.69
C LYS A 97 5.13 -18.27 7.74
N ARG A 98 4.96 -19.15 6.74
CA ARG A 98 3.90 -18.98 5.69
C ARG A 98 3.34 -20.30 5.14
N SER A 99 2.06 -20.30 4.72
CA SER A 99 1.32 -21.48 4.26
C SER A 99 1.61 -21.87 2.79
N PRO A 100 1.45 -23.13 2.35
CA PRO A 100 1.81 -23.59 0.99
C PRO A 100 1.08 -22.92 -0.19
N ALA A 101 -0.19 -22.55 -0.02
CA ALA A 101 -0.98 -21.86 -1.05
C ALA A 101 -0.57 -20.39 -1.18
N GLU A 102 -0.39 -19.71 -0.05
CA GLU A 102 0.19 -18.37 -0.01
C GLU A 102 1.64 -18.37 -0.50
N ILE A 103 2.42 -19.43 -0.24
CA ILE A 103 3.77 -19.61 -0.81
C ILE A 103 3.70 -19.80 -2.31
N ARG A 104 2.72 -20.52 -2.86
CA ARG A 104 2.58 -20.72 -4.32
C ARG A 104 2.15 -19.43 -5.01
N GLU A 105 1.15 -18.73 -4.47
CA GLU A 105 0.75 -17.41 -4.96
C GLU A 105 1.85 -16.37 -4.80
N GLU A 106 2.54 -16.36 -3.65
CA GLU A 106 3.70 -15.51 -3.43
C GLU A 106 4.85 -15.89 -4.36
N TYR A 107 5.07 -17.18 -4.62
CA TYR A 107 6.10 -17.67 -5.53
C TYR A 107 5.81 -17.29 -6.98
N GLU A 108 4.56 -17.44 -7.44
CA GLU A 108 4.13 -17.00 -8.76
C GLU A 108 4.21 -15.47 -8.88
N ARG A 109 3.83 -14.74 -7.84
CA ARG A 109 3.95 -13.27 -7.78
C ARG A 109 5.42 -12.84 -7.78
N LEU A 110 6.27 -13.49 -7.00
CA LEU A 110 7.72 -13.28 -6.96
C LEU A 110 8.39 -13.72 -8.25
N GLN A 111 7.90 -14.75 -8.94
CA GLN A 111 8.40 -15.17 -10.25
C GLN A 111 8.05 -14.14 -11.31
N LYS A 112 6.79 -13.69 -11.41
CA LYS A 112 6.41 -12.59 -12.31
C LYS A 112 7.18 -11.32 -12.01
N GLU A 113 7.32 -10.96 -10.73
CA GLU A 113 8.09 -9.78 -10.34
C GLU A 113 9.59 -9.94 -10.60
N ARG A 114 10.15 -11.16 -10.49
CA ARG A 114 11.53 -11.47 -10.88
C ARG A 114 11.72 -11.43 -12.39
N GLU A 115 10.77 -11.95 -13.16
CA GLU A 115 10.79 -11.91 -14.62
C GLU A 115 10.64 -10.48 -15.14
N GLU A 116 9.71 -9.71 -14.59
CA GLU A 116 9.58 -8.27 -14.86
C GLU A 116 10.84 -7.51 -14.43
N ARG A 117 11.40 -7.77 -13.23
CA ARG A 117 12.68 -7.18 -12.81
C ARG A 117 13.83 -7.60 -13.73
N ARG A 118 13.86 -8.85 -14.21
CA ARG A 118 14.87 -9.37 -15.13
C ARG A 118 14.73 -8.72 -16.51
N LEU A 119 13.50 -8.46 -16.98
CA LEU A 119 13.23 -7.73 -18.21
C LEU A 119 13.60 -6.24 -18.06
N GLN A 120 13.23 -5.60 -16.95
CA GLN A 120 13.62 -4.22 -16.60
C GLN A 120 15.14 -4.05 -16.39
N GLN A 121 15.85 -5.11 -16.00
CA GLN A 121 17.32 -5.10 -15.88
C GLN A 121 18.04 -5.19 -17.24
N ARG A 122 17.41 -5.74 -18.28
CA ARG A 122 18.04 -5.87 -19.61
C ARG A 122 18.20 -4.53 -20.31
N THR A 123 17.28 -3.61 -20.07
CA THR A 123 17.39 -2.21 -20.47
C THR A 123 16.72 -1.36 -19.39
N ASN A 124 17.45 -0.45 -18.77
CA ASN A 124 16.91 0.50 -17.80
C ASN A 124 16.70 1.86 -18.48
N PRO A 125 15.60 2.04 -19.25
CA PRO A 125 15.35 3.29 -19.93
C PRO A 125 15.02 4.36 -18.90
N LYS A 126 15.84 5.41 -18.84
CA LYS A 126 15.57 6.62 -18.07
C LYS A 126 15.19 7.72 -19.05
N GLY A 127 14.08 8.39 -18.77
CA GLY A 127 13.57 9.47 -19.61
C GLY A 127 13.30 10.72 -18.78
N THR A 128 13.62 11.89 -19.32
CA THR A 128 13.20 13.18 -18.77
C THR A 128 12.50 13.97 -19.86
N ILE A 129 11.26 14.35 -19.61
CA ILE A 129 10.48 15.23 -20.49
C ILE A 129 10.26 16.53 -19.72
N SER A 130 10.70 17.63 -20.29
CA SER A 130 10.54 18.97 -19.73
C SER A 130 9.79 19.85 -20.71
N VAL A 131 8.71 20.47 -20.26
CA VAL A 131 7.94 21.44 -21.05
C VAL A 131 7.88 22.74 -20.24
N GLY A 132 8.64 23.74 -20.68
CA GLY A 132 8.64 25.06 -20.07
C GLY A 132 7.50 25.89 -20.64
N VAL A 133 6.69 26.41 -19.73
CA VAL A 133 5.51 27.21 -20.02
C VAL A 133 5.81 28.64 -19.58
N ASP A 134 5.58 29.59 -20.47
CA ASP A 134 5.63 31.01 -20.18
C ASP A 134 4.20 31.50 -19.95
N ALA A 135 3.96 32.01 -18.75
CA ALA A 135 2.67 32.48 -18.29
C ALA A 135 2.76 33.94 -17.82
N THR A 136 3.77 34.68 -18.29
CA THR A 136 4.06 36.07 -17.91
C THR A 136 2.89 37.00 -18.21
N ASP A 137 2.24 36.83 -19.36
CA ASP A 137 1.04 37.56 -19.81
C ASP A 137 -0.16 37.47 -18.86
N LEU A 138 -0.23 36.47 -17.97
CA LEU A 138 -1.30 36.40 -16.98
C LEU A 138 -1.13 37.41 -15.83
N PHE A 139 0.07 37.96 -15.65
CA PHE A 139 0.44 38.76 -14.49
C PHE A 139 1.03 40.12 -14.87
N ASP A 140 1.75 40.22 -15.98
CA ASP A 140 2.22 41.48 -16.54
C ASP A 140 1.20 41.99 -17.57
N GLN A 141 0.16 42.69 -17.08
CA GLN A 141 -0.62 43.56 -17.95
C GLN A 141 0.24 44.78 -18.23
N TYR A 142 0.93 44.81 -19.38
CA TYR A 142 1.49 46.06 -19.87
C TYR A 142 0.34 47.07 -19.95
N GLU A 143 0.46 48.19 -19.23
CA GLU A 143 -0.36 49.38 -19.50
C GLU A 143 -0.07 49.79 -20.94
N GLU A 144 -0.87 49.33 -21.90
CA GLU A 144 -0.88 49.87 -23.24
C GLU A 144 -1.45 51.29 -23.18
N ASP A 145 -0.58 52.25 -22.83
CA ASP A 145 -0.86 53.69 -22.81
C ASP A 145 -0.94 54.32 -24.22
N TYR A 146 -1.19 53.52 -25.27
CA TYR A 146 -1.37 54.03 -26.63
C TYR A 146 -2.65 53.49 -27.27
N GLU A 147 -3.63 54.40 -27.33
CA GLU A 147 -4.74 54.54 -28.30
C GLU A 147 -5.49 53.26 -28.74
N ASP A 148 -6.73 53.15 -28.23
CA ASP A 148 -7.92 52.64 -28.92
C ASP A 148 -7.73 51.44 -29.87
N MET A 149 -7.72 50.23 -29.31
CA MET A 149 -8.36 49.09 -29.98
C MET A 149 -9.23 48.29 -29.01
N ALA A 150 -10.54 48.31 -29.27
CA ALA A 150 -11.52 47.47 -28.61
C ALA A 150 -11.27 45.99 -28.95
N GLY A 151 -10.52 45.31 -28.08
CA GLY A 151 -10.27 43.88 -28.19
C GLY A 151 -9.40 43.39 -27.04
N GLY A 152 -9.97 43.24 -25.85
CA GLY A 152 -9.31 42.58 -24.73
C GLY A 152 -8.91 41.16 -25.13
N GLY A 153 -7.65 40.99 -25.54
CA GLY A 153 -7.08 39.71 -25.91
C GLY A 153 -7.12 38.77 -24.72
N VAL A 154 -7.51 37.51 -24.95
CA VAL A 154 -7.35 36.46 -23.93
C VAL A 154 -5.84 36.29 -23.71
N PRO A 155 -5.35 36.33 -22.45
CA PRO A 155 -3.93 36.15 -22.17
C PRO A 155 -3.43 34.84 -22.77
N HIS A 156 -2.30 34.89 -23.47
CA HIS A 156 -1.75 33.75 -24.19
C HIS A 156 -0.67 33.08 -23.35
N VAL A 157 -0.74 31.76 -23.25
CA VAL A 157 0.23 30.94 -22.54
C VAL A 157 1.09 30.24 -23.60
N GLU A 158 2.38 30.52 -23.61
CA GLU A 158 3.30 30.03 -24.63
C GLU A 158 4.18 28.89 -24.12
N ILE A 159 4.58 28.00 -25.03
CA ILE A 159 5.60 26.99 -24.74
C ILE A 159 6.94 27.54 -25.20
N ASN A 160 7.70 28.12 -24.27
CA ASN A 160 9.01 28.74 -24.55
C ASN A 160 10.10 27.68 -24.82
N LYS A 161 10.04 26.53 -24.12
CA LYS A 161 11.04 25.45 -24.29
C LYS A 161 10.47 24.05 -24.13
N MET A 162 10.98 23.11 -24.93
CA MET A 162 10.74 21.69 -24.74
C MET A 162 12.07 20.93 -24.75
N HIS A 163 12.30 20.10 -23.75
CA HIS A 163 13.52 19.30 -23.62
C HIS A 163 13.15 17.84 -23.32
N ILE A 164 13.55 16.94 -24.20
CA ILE A 164 13.38 15.50 -24.04
C ILE A 164 14.76 14.87 -23.97
N SER A 165 15.06 14.15 -22.90
CA SER A 165 16.25 13.30 -22.82
C SER A 165 15.87 11.86 -22.53
N GLN A 166 16.51 10.93 -23.22
CA GLN A 166 16.33 9.51 -23.04
C GLN A 166 17.69 8.83 -22.98
N SER A 167 17.88 7.92 -22.04
CA SER A 167 19.09 7.11 -21.92
C SER A 167 18.73 5.66 -21.66
N ILE A 168 19.39 4.75 -22.34
CA ILE A 168 19.24 3.31 -22.21
C ILE A 168 20.61 2.75 -21.82
N GLU A 169 20.67 2.11 -20.66
CA GLU A 169 21.84 1.33 -20.23
C GLU A 169 21.61 -0.14 -20.59
N ALA A 170 22.47 -0.70 -21.45
CA ALA A 170 22.43 -2.08 -21.92
C ALA A 170 23.70 -2.83 -21.46
N PRO A 171 23.61 -3.72 -20.44
CA PRO A 171 24.73 -4.55 -20.03
C PRO A 171 25.02 -5.60 -21.11
N LEU A 172 26.18 -5.50 -21.77
CA LEU A 172 26.61 -6.44 -22.81
C LEU A 172 27.28 -7.68 -22.20
N SER A 173 27.97 -7.50 -21.07
CA SER A 173 28.66 -8.55 -20.32
C SER A 173 28.65 -8.22 -18.82
N THR A 174 29.22 -9.09 -17.98
CA THR A 174 29.38 -8.84 -16.53
C THR A 174 30.28 -7.64 -16.23
N LYS A 175 31.17 -7.27 -17.16
CA LYS A 175 32.10 -6.13 -17.02
C LYS A 175 31.82 -4.96 -17.96
N ASP A 176 31.11 -5.21 -19.07
CA ASP A 176 30.96 -4.24 -20.16
C ASP A 176 29.49 -3.77 -20.25
N THR A 177 29.28 -2.46 -20.28
CA THR A 177 27.98 -1.83 -20.45
C THR A 177 28.03 -0.81 -21.59
N ALA A 178 27.09 -0.90 -22.53
CA ALA A 178 26.86 0.14 -23.50
C ALA A 178 25.74 1.07 -23.01
N ILE A 179 25.92 2.37 -23.17
CA ILE A 179 24.94 3.39 -22.82
C ILE A 179 24.65 4.18 -24.08
N LEU A 180 23.39 4.21 -24.49
CA LEU A 180 22.92 5.07 -25.57
C LEU A 180 22.07 6.16 -24.95
N SER A 181 22.38 7.41 -25.21
CA SER A 181 21.60 8.55 -24.75
C SER A 181 21.37 9.55 -25.87
N GLY A 182 20.18 10.13 -25.87
CA GLY A 182 19.80 11.21 -26.77
C GLY A 182 19.13 12.31 -25.97
N SER A 183 19.44 13.56 -26.29
CA SER A 183 18.68 14.71 -25.81
C SER A 183 18.34 15.64 -26.96
N LEU A 184 17.08 16.06 -26.98
CA LEU A 184 16.53 17.04 -27.90
C LEU A 184 16.04 18.21 -27.07
N SER A 185 16.48 19.41 -27.39
CA SER A 185 16.04 20.64 -26.76
C SER A 185 15.61 21.64 -27.81
N THR A 186 14.49 22.29 -27.58
CA THR A 186 13.99 23.41 -28.37
C THR A 186 13.80 24.59 -27.43
N HIS A 187 14.23 25.77 -27.87
CA HIS A 187 14.09 27.02 -27.14
C HIS A 187 13.81 28.14 -28.13
N ASN A 188 12.64 28.78 -28.01
CA ASN A 188 12.21 29.88 -28.89
C ASN A 188 12.40 29.58 -30.39
N GLY A 189 11.91 28.42 -30.84
CA GLY A 189 11.98 28.00 -32.24
C GLY A 189 13.33 27.42 -32.69
N ASN A 190 14.41 27.61 -31.94
CA ASN A 190 15.70 26.98 -32.23
C ASN A 190 15.79 25.62 -31.54
N GLY A 191 15.83 24.56 -32.34
CA GLY A 191 16.02 23.18 -31.91
C GLY A 191 17.48 22.75 -32.01
N GLY A 192 17.91 21.90 -31.09
CA GLY A 192 19.20 21.23 -31.13
C GLY A 192 19.08 19.83 -30.52
N GLY A 193 19.72 18.86 -31.16
CA GLY A 193 19.77 17.47 -30.71
C GLY A 193 21.20 17.00 -30.51
N THR A 194 21.41 16.15 -29.51
CA THR A 194 22.68 15.45 -29.27
C THR A 194 22.42 13.98 -29.04
N ILE A 195 23.22 13.11 -29.64
CA ILE A 195 23.23 11.67 -29.41
C ILE A 195 24.61 11.30 -28.91
N ASN A 196 24.66 10.61 -27.77
CA ASN A 196 25.89 10.14 -27.14
C ASN A 196 25.83 8.63 -26.96
N LEU A 197 26.88 7.95 -27.40
CA LEU A 197 27.14 6.54 -27.18
C LEU A 197 28.34 6.42 -26.24
N ALA A 198 28.15 5.74 -25.11
CA ALA A 198 29.21 5.50 -24.15
C ALA A 198 29.44 4.00 -23.95
N PHE A 199 30.70 3.61 -23.89
CA PHE A 199 31.12 2.26 -23.57
C PHE A 199 31.83 2.26 -22.23
N ARG A 200 31.21 1.63 -21.23
CA ARG A 200 31.72 1.51 -19.87
C ARG A 200 32.27 0.11 -19.64
N ARG A 201 33.52 0.02 -19.18
CA ARG A 201 34.19 -1.21 -18.79
C ARG A 201 34.64 -1.14 -17.34
N VAL A 202 34.21 -2.13 -16.55
CA VAL A 202 34.70 -2.34 -15.19
C VAL A 202 36.09 -2.97 -15.27
N THR A 203 37.12 -2.20 -14.92
CA THR A 203 38.53 -2.62 -15.03
C THR A 203 39.01 -3.35 -13.77
N SER A 204 38.47 -2.99 -12.60
CA SER A 204 38.82 -3.61 -11.32
C SER A 204 37.63 -3.58 -10.36
N ALA A 205 37.73 -4.29 -9.23
CA ALA A 205 36.72 -4.22 -8.17
C ALA A 205 36.51 -2.79 -7.61
N ASN A 206 37.52 -1.92 -7.78
CA ASN A 206 37.57 -0.57 -7.21
C ASN A 206 37.50 0.53 -8.27
N GLY A 207 37.22 0.21 -9.54
CA GLY A 207 37.27 1.23 -10.60
C GLY A 207 36.73 0.77 -11.95
N TRP A 208 36.29 1.74 -12.73
CA TRP A 208 35.78 1.56 -14.08
C TRP A 208 36.20 2.72 -14.99
N GLY A 209 36.29 2.45 -16.28
CA GLY A 209 36.53 3.45 -17.32
C GLY A 209 35.36 3.48 -18.29
N GLU A 210 35.09 4.64 -18.85
CA GLU A 210 34.02 4.89 -19.81
C GLU A 210 34.56 5.77 -20.94
N VAL A 211 34.31 5.37 -22.17
CA VAL A 211 34.64 6.14 -23.37
C VAL A 211 33.33 6.62 -23.97
N GLU A 212 33.22 7.92 -24.18
CA GLU A 212 32.03 8.60 -24.68
C GLU A 212 32.32 9.12 -26.09
N VAL A 213 31.45 8.80 -27.04
CA VAL A 213 31.45 9.39 -28.38
C VAL A 213 30.07 9.94 -28.62
N GLY A 214 29.98 11.21 -28.97
CA GLY A 214 28.71 11.85 -29.27
C GLY A 214 28.80 12.77 -30.45
N ALA A 215 27.63 13.07 -31.00
CA ALA A 215 27.48 14.05 -32.06
C ALA A 215 26.18 14.82 -31.82
N GLY A 216 26.22 16.12 -32.10
CA GLY A 216 25.02 16.93 -32.04
C GLY A 216 25.18 18.25 -32.76
N ASP A 217 24.05 18.84 -33.09
CA ASP A 217 23.95 20.00 -33.97
C ASP A 217 24.64 21.24 -33.35
N THR A 218 24.45 21.45 -32.05
CA THR A 218 25.00 22.61 -31.33
C THR A 218 26.41 22.39 -30.76
N GLN A 219 26.82 21.14 -30.55
CA GLN A 219 28.07 20.80 -29.87
C GLN A 219 29.12 20.16 -30.79
N GLY A 220 28.77 19.76 -32.01
CA GLY A 220 29.66 19.00 -32.89
C GLY A 220 30.02 17.62 -32.34
N PRO A 221 30.96 16.90 -32.97
CA PRO A 221 31.47 15.65 -32.44
C PRO A 221 32.17 15.84 -31.10
N LEU A 222 31.89 14.98 -30.13
CA LEU A 222 32.56 14.93 -28.84
C LEU A 222 33.20 13.57 -28.64
N LEU A 223 34.43 13.58 -28.12
CA LEU A 223 35.15 12.39 -27.69
C LEU A 223 35.57 12.59 -26.24
N GLY A 224 35.03 11.77 -25.36
CA GLY A 224 35.23 11.84 -23.91
C GLY A 224 35.80 10.54 -23.36
N MET A 225 36.54 10.65 -22.28
CA MET A 225 36.96 9.53 -21.46
C MET A 225 36.72 9.89 -20.00
N LYS A 226 36.06 9.00 -19.27
CA LYS A 226 35.75 9.14 -17.86
C LYS A 226 36.30 7.96 -17.10
N ILE A 227 37.02 8.24 -16.02
CA ILE A 227 37.69 7.25 -15.19
C ILE A 227 37.21 7.44 -13.77
N PHE A 228 36.71 6.37 -13.16
CA PHE A 228 36.32 6.32 -11.77
C PHE A 228 37.23 5.36 -11.00
N ARG A 229 37.68 5.77 -9.81
CA ARG A 229 38.46 4.92 -8.92
C ARG A 229 38.21 5.23 -7.45
N ASN A 230 38.01 4.20 -6.65
CA ASN A 230 38.08 4.29 -5.19
C ASN A 230 39.56 4.41 -4.79
N LEU A 231 39.95 5.55 -4.22
CA LEU A 231 41.31 5.81 -3.76
C LEU A 231 41.56 5.19 -2.39
N THR A 232 40.57 5.29 -1.50
CA THR A 232 40.56 4.69 -0.16
C THR A 232 39.14 4.20 0.18
N SER A 233 38.96 3.53 1.31
CA SER A 233 37.63 3.11 1.79
C SER A 233 36.65 4.26 2.06
N ARG A 234 37.16 5.50 2.15
CA ARG A 234 36.37 6.72 2.41
C ARG A 234 36.44 7.74 1.29
N CYS A 235 37.26 7.54 0.26
CA CYS A 235 37.48 8.52 -0.82
C CYS A 235 37.40 7.87 -2.19
N PHE A 236 36.67 8.49 -3.11
CA PHE A 236 36.70 8.15 -4.52
C PHE A 236 36.96 9.37 -5.38
N ALA A 237 37.59 9.14 -6.53
CA ALA A 237 37.86 10.18 -7.51
C ALA A 237 37.29 9.79 -8.87
N THR A 238 36.76 10.78 -9.58
CA THR A 238 36.37 10.67 -10.98
C THR A 238 37.09 11.72 -11.77
N ALA A 239 37.71 11.35 -12.88
CA ALA A 239 38.32 12.27 -13.83
C ALA A 239 37.66 12.06 -15.20
N GLN A 240 37.18 13.14 -15.80
CA GLN A 240 36.59 13.15 -17.13
C GLN A 240 37.40 14.11 -18.01
N CYS A 241 37.89 13.63 -19.13
CA CYS A 241 38.58 14.42 -20.14
C CYS A 241 37.76 14.35 -21.42
N GLY A 242 37.52 15.48 -22.07
CA GLY A 242 36.74 15.56 -23.30
C GLY A 242 37.36 16.49 -24.32
N LEU A 243 37.25 16.11 -25.58
CA LEU A 243 37.58 16.92 -26.74
C LEU A 243 36.30 17.18 -27.53
N GLN A 244 35.94 18.45 -27.67
CA GLN A 244 34.81 18.89 -28.47
C GLN A 244 35.32 19.46 -29.79
N PHE A 245 34.88 18.88 -30.90
CA PHE A 245 35.26 19.30 -32.25
C PHE A 245 34.19 20.25 -32.78
N SER A 246 34.55 21.52 -32.97
CA SER A 246 33.67 22.53 -33.55
C SER A 246 34.32 23.12 -34.81
N SER A 247 33.53 23.78 -35.66
CA SER A 247 34.04 24.51 -36.82
C SER A 247 35.07 25.61 -36.45
N ARG A 248 35.05 26.06 -35.19
CA ARG A 248 36.00 27.03 -34.62
C ARG A 248 37.25 26.39 -33.98
N GLY A 249 37.45 25.07 -34.13
CA GLY A 249 38.60 24.33 -33.60
C GLY A 249 38.25 23.31 -32.51
N VAL A 250 39.30 22.67 -31.96
CA VAL A 250 39.18 21.66 -30.90
C VAL A 250 39.19 22.34 -29.53
N ARG A 251 38.18 22.05 -28.71
CA ARG A 251 38.06 22.59 -27.34
C ARG A 251 38.26 21.48 -26.32
N PRO A 252 39.40 21.46 -25.60
CA PRO A 252 39.63 20.51 -24.54
C PRO A 252 38.89 20.93 -23.26
N GLY A 253 38.39 19.93 -22.53
CA GLY A 253 37.81 20.10 -21.20
C GLY A 253 38.23 18.97 -20.28
N VAL A 254 38.52 19.30 -19.02
CA VAL A 254 38.85 18.32 -17.98
C VAL A 254 38.00 18.63 -16.76
N THR A 255 37.30 17.63 -16.24
CA THR A 255 36.53 17.72 -15.00
C THR A 255 37.02 16.67 -14.03
N THR A 256 37.49 17.08 -12.87
CA THR A 256 37.87 16.19 -11.78
C THR A 256 36.87 16.35 -10.63
N LEU A 257 36.47 15.23 -10.03
CA LEU A 257 35.59 15.16 -8.86
C LEU A 257 36.29 14.30 -7.81
N LEU A 258 36.56 14.87 -6.66
CA LEU A 258 37.02 14.17 -5.47
C LEU A 258 35.89 14.15 -4.45
N ALA A 259 35.49 12.97 -4.00
CA ALA A 259 34.47 12.82 -2.97
C ALA A 259 35.06 12.08 -1.77
N ARG A 260 34.69 12.51 -0.56
CA ARG A 260 35.16 11.95 0.70
C ARG A 260 34.03 11.82 1.71
N HIS A 261 33.90 10.66 2.32
CA HIS A 261 33.11 10.46 3.52
C HIS A 261 33.80 11.15 4.70
N LEU A 262 33.18 12.21 5.20
CA LEU A 262 33.61 12.94 6.41
C LEU A 262 33.09 12.26 7.67
N ASP A 263 31.88 11.70 7.59
CA ASP A 263 31.18 10.96 8.64
C ASP A 263 30.26 9.91 8.00
N LYS A 264 29.62 9.02 8.79
CA LYS A 264 28.66 8.02 8.29
C LYS A 264 27.55 8.62 7.44
N ASN A 265 27.11 9.83 7.81
CA ASN A 265 25.98 10.53 7.20
C ASN A 265 26.41 11.76 6.40
N THR A 266 27.71 12.06 6.27
CA THR A 266 28.20 13.30 5.65
C THR A 266 29.24 13.00 4.58
N MET A 267 28.99 13.55 3.39
CA MET A 267 29.89 13.48 2.24
C MET A 267 30.32 14.88 1.82
N GLY A 268 31.62 15.06 1.63
CA GLY A 268 32.19 16.23 0.98
C GLY A 268 32.50 15.92 -0.47
N TYR A 269 32.23 16.87 -1.36
CA TYR A 269 32.56 16.82 -2.78
C TYR A 269 33.38 18.06 -3.14
N LEU A 270 34.42 17.83 -3.93
CA LEU A 270 35.25 18.86 -4.54
C LEU A 270 35.30 18.59 -6.04
N GLN A 271 34.67 19.45 -6.83
CA GLN A 271 34.65 19.35 -8.28
C GLN A 271 35.45 20.51 -8.89
N TRP A 272 36.41 20.20 -9.75
CA TRP A 272 37.15 21.19 -10.53
C TRP A 272 36.89 20.95 -12.02
N ARG A 273 36.39 21.98 -12.70
CA ARG A 273 36.14 22.00 -14.14
C ARG A 273 37.14 22.96 -14.77
N TRP A 274 37.87 22.48 -15.75
CA TRP A 274 38.82 23.21 -16.58
C TRP A 274 38.39 23.09 -18.05
N GLY A 275 38.42 24.20 -18.79
CA GLY A 275 37.93 24.28 -20.17
C GLY A 275 37.09 25.53 -20.39
N ILE A 276 36.08 25.44 -21.26
CA ILE A 276 35.24 26.57 -21.72
C ILE A 276 34.59 27.32 -20.55
N GLN A 277 34.14 26.59 -19.52
CA GLN A 277 33.62 27.16 -18.28
C GLN A 277 34.41 26.62 -17.11
N SER A 278 35.45 27.35 -16.74
CA SER A 278 36.29 26.97 -15.61
C SER A 278 35.60 27.32 -14.29
N SER A 279 35.43 26.33 -13.42
CA SER A 279 34.76 26.50 -12.14
C SER A 279 35.24 25.48 -11.11
N MET A 280 35.18 25.86 -9.85
CA MET A 280 35.47 25.04 -8.68
C MET A 280 34.21 25.00 -7.82
N ASN A 281 33.68 23.80 -7.55
CA ASN A 281 32.51 23.60 -6.71
C ASN A 281 32.90 22.74 -5.50
N THR A 282 32.72 23.31 -4.31
CA THR A 282 32.89 22.62 -3.03
C THR A 282 31.51 22.44 -2.41
N SER A 283 31.09 21.20 -2.16
CA SER A 283 29.81 20.93 -1.52
C SER A 283 29.90 19.90 -0.41
N ILE A 284 29.07 20.09 0.61
CA ILE A 284 28.91 19.19 1.75
C ILE A 284 27.44 18.77 1.79
N VAL A 285 27.22 17.48 1.74
CA VAL A 285 25.89 16.86 1.79
C VAL A 285 25.81 16.01 3.05
N ARG A 286 24.84 16.30 3.91
CA ARG A 286 24.53 15.52 5.11
C ARG A 286 23.14 14.90 4.94
N ASP A 287 23.09 13.58 4.82
CA ASP A 287 21.85 12.83 4.66
C ASP A 287 21.56 11.99 5.90
N THR A 288 20.42 12.26 6.55
CA THR A 288 19.91 11.50 7.68
C THR A 288 18.55 10.90 7.33
N LYS A 289 18.02 10.06 8.24
CA LYS A 289 16.69 9.47 8.08
C LYS A 289 15.58 10.53 8.00
N SER A 290 15.73 11.63 8.74
CA SER A 290 14.72 12.70 8.87
C SER A 290 15.01 13.95 8.05
N SER A 291 16.26 14.18 7.64
CA SER A 291 16.65 15.42 6.96
C SER A 291 17.74 15.21 5.93
N HIS A 292 17.73 16.02 4.89
CA HIS A 292 18.76 16.10 3.87
C HIS A 292 19.23 17.55 3.76
N PHE A 293 20.48 17.81 4.13
CA PHE A 293 21.09 19.13 4.11
C PHE A 293 22.21 19.17 3.08
N THR A 294 22.23 20.23 2.27
CA THR A 294 23.28 20.46 1.27
C THR A 294 23.75 21.91 1.36
N LEU A 295 25.06 22.09 1.51
CA LEU A 295 25.73 23.37 1.38
C LEU A 295 26.71 23.27 0.20
N ALA A 296 26.58 24.15 -0.78
CA ALA A 296 27.46 24.18 -1.95
C ALA A 296 27.98 25.59 -2.21
N MET A 297 29.24 25.69 -2.58
CA MET A 297 29.89 26.93 -2.98
C MET A 297 30.54 26.70 -4.33
N GLN A 298 30.13 27.45 -5.34
CA GLN A 298 30.71 27.42 -6.66
C GLN A 298 31.43 28.74 -6.93
N PHE A 299 32.70 28.65 -7.28
CA PHE A 299 33.53 29.76 -7.74
C PHE A 299 33.84 29.53 -9.22
N GLY A 300 33.41 30.44 -10.08
CA GLY A 300 33.62 30.31 -11.52
C GLY A 300 33.11 31.52 -12.28
N ILE A 301 33.61 31.67 -13.51
CA ILE A 301 33.21 32.74 -14.42
C ILE A 301 32.30 32.11 -15.49
N PRO A 302 31.04 32.55 -15.64
CA PRO A 302 30.41 33.69 -14.96
C PRO A 302 29.79 33.35 -13.59
N HIS A 303 29.47 32.09 -13.29
CA HIS A 303 28.62 31.76 -12.14
C HIS A 303 29.40 31.48 -10.84
N THR A 304 29.46 32.49 -9.97
CA THR A 304 29.87 32.35 -8.56
C THR A 304 28.65 32.47 -7.64
N PHE A 305 28.39 31.43 -6.83
CA PHE A 305 27.26 31.40 -5.90
C PHE A 305 27.50 30.49 -4.69
N VAL A 306 26.76 30.76 -3.63
CA VAL A 306 26.59 29.92 -2.45
C VAL A 306 25.14 29.43 -2.43
N MET A 307 24.95 28.13 -2.18
CA MET A 307 23.64 27.50 -2.11
C MET A 307 23.52 26.71 -0.82
N MET A 308 22.44 26.95 -0.07
CA MET A 308 22.06 26.20 1.11
C MET A 308 20.69 25.59 0.88
N SER A 309 20.57 24.27 1.00
CA SER A 309 19.32 23.53 0.80
C SER A 309 19.06 22.63 1.99
N TYR A 310 17.87 22.73 2.56
CA TYR A 310 17.39 21.89 3.64
C TYR A 310 16.10 21.19 3.21
N GLN A 311 16.06 19.87 3.35
CA GLN A 311 14.90 19.06 3.07
C GLN A 311 14.55 18.22 4.29
N TYR A 312 13.32 18.35 4.77
CA TYR A 312 12.78 17.53 5.83
C TYR A 312 11.99 16.35 5.25
N LYS A 313 12.23 15.14 5.74
CA LYS A 313 11.59 13.89 5.30
C LYS A 313 10.65 13.42 6.41
N PHE A 314 9.35 13.43 6.16
CA PHE A 314 8.36 12.84 7.06
C PHE A 314 8.41 11.31 6.96
N GLN A 315 8.25 10.64 8.09
CA GLN A 315 8.19 9.17 8.19
C GLN A 315 6.73 8.66 8.16
N ASP A 316 5.88 9.33 7.37
CA ASP A 316 4.51 8.89 7.12
C ASP A 316 4.47 7.89 5.97
N ASP A 317 3.38 7.13 5.84
CA ASP A 317 3.15 6.18 4.74
C ASP A 317 3.30 6.82 3.35
N ASP A 318 3.00 8.12 3.23
CA ASP A 318 3.07 8.90 2.00
C ASP A 318 4.47 9.49 1.69
N GLN A 319 5.46 9.26 2.57
CA GLN A 319 6.86 9.73 2.42
C GLN A 319 6.98 11.19 1.97
N THR A 320 6.20 12.08 2.57
CA THR A 320 6.20 13.52 2.25
C THR A 320 7.57 14.13 2.56
N LYS A 321 8.04 15.03 1.69
CA LYS A 321 9.30 15.75 1.88
C LYS A 321 9.08 17.23 1.62
N ILE A 322 9.44 18.07 2.59
CA ILE A 322 9.42 19.52 2.45
C ILE A 322 10.83 19.99 2.13
N LYS A 323 10.97 20.87 1.14
CA LYS A 323 12.24 21.42 0.67
C LYS A 323 12.23 22.93 0.84
N GLY A 324 13.33 23.48 1.34
CA GLY A 324 13.65 24.90 1.31
C GLY A 324 15.10 25.07 0.87
N SER A 325 15.35 25.91 -0.12
CA SER A 325 16.68 26.23 -0.60
C SER A 325 16.85 27.73 -0.78
N VAL A 326 18.07 28.20 -0.55
CA VAL A 326 18.47 29.58 -0.78
C VAL A 326 19.76 29.54 -1.57
N LYS A 327 19.77 30.19 -2.73
CA LYS A 327 20.93 30.32 -3.60
C LYS A 327 21.24 31.80 -3.76
N SER A 328 22.38 32.24 -3.26
CA SER A 328 22.82 33.64 -3.38
C SER A 328 24.15 33.69 -4.13
N GLY A 329 24.25 34.53 -5.14
CA GLY A 329 25.47 34.72 -5.92
C GLY A 329 25.57 36.11 -6.49
N PHE A 330 26.59 36.32 -7.31
CA PHE A 330 26.88 37.64 -7.90
C PHE A 330 25.72 38.20 -8.74
N PHE A 331 24.93 37.31 -9.36
CA PHE A 331 23.81 37.68 -10.22
C PHE A 331 22.46 37.78 -9.49
N GLY A 332 22.45 37.64 -8.17
CA GLY A 332 21.24 37.78 -7.35
C GLY A 332 20.99 36.60 -6.43
N THR A 333 19.83 36.64 -5.77
CA THR A 333 19.42 35.66 -4.75
C THR A 333 18.09 35.04 -5.15
N VAL A 334 18.04 33.71 -5.12
CA VAL A 334 16.88 32.88 -5.40
C VAL A 334 16.56 32.04 -4.19
N VAL A 335 15.31 32.12 -3.74
CA VAL A 335 14.74 31.29 -2.67
C VAL A 335 13.80 30.29 -3.33
N GLU A 336 13.97 29.01 -3.05
CA GLU A 336 13.04 27.98 -3.47
C GLU A 336 12.43 27.30 -2.26
N TYR A 337 11.13 27.01 -2.32
CA TYR A 337 10.46 26.21 -1.33
C TYR A 337 9.41 25.33 -2.00
N GLY A 338 9.19 24.15 -1.47
CA GLY A 338 8.31 23.18 -2.11
C GLY A 338 8.07 21.94 -1.29
N ALA A 339 7.17 21.11 -1.79
CA ALA A 339 6.86 19.82 -1.21
C ALA A 339 6.85 18.74 -2.28
N GLU A 340 7.35 17.57 -1.93
CA GLU A 340 7.24 16.34 -2.71
C GLU A 340 6.43 15.32 -1.91
N ARG A 341 5.47 14.66 -2.54
CA ARG A 341 4.64 13.63 -1.92
C ARG A 341 4.51 12.43 -2.84
N LYS A 342 4.57 11.23 -2.26
CA LYS A 342 4.29 10.00 -2.98
C LYS A 342 2.78 9.89 -3.17
N ILE A 343 2.34 9.78 -4.42
CA ILE A 343 0.91 9.62 -4.76
C ILE A 343 0.56 8.14 -4.95
N SER A 344 1.49 7.38 -5.51
CA SER A 344 1.32 5.95 -5.80
C SER A 344 2.62 5.19 -5.55
N ARG A 345 2.58 3.85 -5.62
CA ARG A 345 3.76 2.98 -5.45
C ARG A 345 4.94 3.39 -6.34
N HIS A 346 4.65 3.87 -7.55
CA HIS A 346 5.65 4.25 -8.55
C HIS A 346 5.62 5.74 -8.95
N SER A 347 4.83 6.57 -8.26
CA SER A 347 4.64 7.98 -8.65
C SER A 347 4.85 8.93 -7.49
N VAL A 348 5.73 9.91 -7.70
CA VAL A 348 6.05 10.99 -6.76
C VAL A 348 5.79 12.32 -7.47
N LEU A 349 4.93 13.14 -6.89
CA LEU A 349 4.63 14.48 -7.37
C LEU A 349 5.33 15.50 -6.47
N GLY A 350 5.90 16.53 -7.06
CA GLY A 350 6.51 17.65 -6.38
C GLY A 350 6.05 18.96 -6.98
N ALA A 351 5.88 19.97 -6.12
CA ALA A 351 5.68 21.35 -6.52
C ALA A 351 6.69 22.20 -5.75
N THR A 352 7.48 22.98 -6.48
CA THR A 352 8.48 23.89 -5.93
C THR A 352 8.29 25.27 -6.52
N VAL A 353 8.11 26.27 -5.67
CA VAL A 353 8.08 27.68 -6.04
C VAL A 353 9.49 28.23 -5.91
N SER A 354 9.98 28.93 -6.93
CA SER A 354 11.24 29.68 -6.88
C SER A 354 10.95 31.17 -7.03
N VAL A 355 11.50 31.97 -6.13
CA VAL A 355 11.33 33.42 -6.08
C VAL A 355 12.70 34.07 -5.97
N GLY A 356 13.05 34.98 -6.87
CA GLY A 356 14.29 35.74 -6.72
C GLY A 356 14.78 36.45 -7.97
N VAL A 357 15.75 37.35 -7.80
CA VAL A 357 16.33 38.13 -8.90
C VAL A 357 17.51 37.34 -9.50
N PRO A 358 17.63 37.19 -10.83
CA PRO A 358 16.85 37.84 -11.89
C PRO A 358 15.72 36.97 -12.47
N GLN A 359 15.39 35.83 -11.85
CA GLN A 359 14.44 34.85 -12.37
C GLN A 359 12.96 35.13 -12.06
N GLY A 360 12.66 36.20 -11.33
CA GLY A 360 11.32 36.54 -10.87
C GLY A 360 10.64 35.43 -10.07
N VAL A 361 9.42 35.06 -10.45
CA VAL A 361 8.62 34.01 -9.81
C VAL A 361 8.35 32.88 -10.80
N SER A 362 8.72 31.65 -10.42
CA SER A 362 8.41 30.46 -11.23
C SER A 362 7.91 29.30 -10.37
N LEU A 363 6.94 28.55 -10.92
CA LEU A 363 6.38 27.34 -10.33
C LEU A 363 6.92 26.13 -11.09
N LYS A 364 7.62 25.24 -10.39
CA LYS A 364 8.20 24.01 -10.94
C LYS A 364 7.39 22.80 -10.48
N ILE A 365 6.63 22.19 -11.38
CA ILE A 365 5.90 20.94 -11.12
C ILE A 365 6.74 19.77 -11.62
N LYS A 366 6.95 18.77 -10.77
CA LYS A 366 7.77 17.58 -11.07
C LYS A 366 6.97 16.31 -10.79
N LEU A 367 6.82 15.45 -11.78
CA LEU A 367 6.22 14.13 -11.63
C LEU A 367 7.23 13.05 -12.00
N ASN A 368 7.70 12.30 -11.01
CA ASN A 368 8.51 11.11 -11.24
C ASN A 368 7.59 9.90 -11.30
N ARG A 369 7.52 9.22 -12.45
CA ARG A 369 6.76 7.99 -12.63
C ARG A 369 7.71 6.88 -13.10
N ALA A 370 7.95 5.91 -12.23
CA ALA A 370 8.92 4.84 -12.43
C ALA A 370 10.30 5.39 -12.85
N SER A 371 10.76 5.11 -14.07
CA SER A 371 12.04 5.58 -14.62
C SER A 371 11.93 6.85 -15.46
N GLN A 372 10.73 7.46 -15.55
CA GLN A 372 10.48 8.69 -16.29
C GLN A 372 10.24 9.87 -15.36
N THR A 373 10.84 11.01 -15.69
CA THR A 373 10.65 12.29 -14.99
C THR A 373 9.96 13.28 -15.92
N TYR A 374 8.81 13.78 -15.53
CA TYR A 374 8.10 14.87 -16.19
C TYR A 374 8.33 16.15 -15.40
N PHE A 375 8.76 17.22 -16.07
CA PHE A 375 9.12 18.48 -15.44
C PHE A 375 8.46 19.66 -16.17
N PHE A 376 7.64 20.41 -15.46
CA PHE A 376 6.88 21.53 -16.00
C PHE A 376 7.27 22.80 -15.26
N PRO A 377 8.35 23.49 -15.66
CA PRO A 377 8.67 24.82 -15.14
C PRO A 377 7.74 25.84 -15.79
N ILE A 378 6.88 26.45 -14.99
CA ILE A 378 5.94 27.50 -15.37
C ILE A 378 6.55 28.82 -14.89
N HIS A 379 6.95 29.67 -15.82
CA HIS A 379 7.42 31.01 -15.55
C HIS A 379 6.21 31.95 -15.39
N LEU A 380 6.09 32.63 -14.25
CA LEU A 380 4.91 33.43 -13.95
C LEU A 380 5.17 34.93 -14.15
N THR A 381 6.30 35.45 -13.68
CA THR A 381 6.64 36.88 -13.78
C THR A 381 8.16 37.04 -13.72
N ASP A 382 8.72 38.03 -14.43
CA ASP A 382 10.13 38.45 -14.25
C ASP A 382 10.32 39.31 -13.00
N GLN A 383 9.26 39.99 -12.56
CA GLN A 383 9.25 40.82 -11.36
C GLN A 383 8.85 40.05 -10.10
N LEU A 384 9.25 40.57 -8.93
CA LEU A 384 8.86 40.03 -7.63
C LEU A 384 7.45 40.51 -7.25
N LEU A 385 6.43 39.90 -7.84
CA LEU A 385 5.03 40.22 -7.56
C LEU A 385 4.44 39.31 -6.46
N PRO A 386 3.91 39.86 -5.35
CA PRO A 386 3.30 39.06 -4.28
C PRO A 386 2.10 38.23 -4.75
N SER A 387 1.33 38.74 -5.72
CA SER A 387 0.22 38.03 -6.34
C SER A 387 0.69 36.75 -7.03
N ALA A 388 1.75 36.82 -7.84
CA ALA A 388 2.34 35.66 -8.50
C ALA A 388 2.82 34.60 -7.50
N VAL A 389 3.44 35.03 -6.38
CA VAL A 389 3.85 34.12 -5.29
C VAL A 389 2.63 33.46 -4.62
N PHE A 390 1.55 34.20 -4.40
CA PHE A 390 0.31 33.66 -3.84
C PHE A 390 -0.31 32.59 -4.75
N TYR A 391 -0.43 32.86 -6.06
CA TYR A 391 -0.99 31.87 -7.00
C TYR A 391 -0.05 30.68 -7.21
N ALA A 392 1.27 30.88 -7.22
CA ALA A 392 2.26 29.81 -7.30
C ALA A 392 2.18 28.84 -6.12
N THR A 393 1.74 29.31 -4.94
CA THR A 393 1.65 28.50 -3.72
C THR A 393 0.28 27.90 -3.49
N VAL A 394 -0.75 28.74 -3.52
CA VAL A 394 -2.12 28.34 -3.20
C VAL A 394 -2.74 27.57 -4.36
N GLY A 395 -2.46 27.96 -5.60
CA GLY A 395 -3.01 27.34 -6.80
C GLY A 395 -2.75 25.82 -6.86
N PRO A 396 -1.49 25.35 -6.82
CA PRO A 396 -1.18 23.92 -6.83
C PRO A 396 -1.75 23.16 -5.65
N LEU A 397 -1.87 23.79 -4.47
CA LEU A 397 -2.39 23.15 -3.26
C LEU A 397 -3.90 22.93 -3.37
N VAL A 398 -4.65 23.94 -3.80
CA VAL A 398 -6.10 23.84 -4.04
C VAL A 398 -6.38 22.86 -5.16
N PHE A 399 -5.62 22.91 -6.26
CA PHE A 399 -5.74 21.97 -7.37
C PHE A 399 -5.48 20.53 -6.94
N TYR A 400 -4.45 20.31 -6.12
CA TYR A 400 -4.15 18.99 -5.55
C TYR A 400 -5.30 18.47 -4.67
N LEU A 401 -5.85 19.31 -3.78
CA LEU A 401 -6.98 18.92 -2.93
C LEU A 401 -8.23 18.60 -3.76
N ALA A 402 -8.51 19.39 -4.81
CA ALA A 402 -9.61 19.14 -5.73
C ALA A 402 -9.45 17.80 -6.45
N ILE A 403 -8.28 17.52 -7.04
CA ILE A 403 -7.98 16.23 -7.69
C ILE A 403 -8.08 15.08 -6.68
N GLN A 404 -7.55 15.26 -5.48
CA GLN A 404 -7.55 14.21 -4.46
C GLN A 404 -8.99 13.85 -4.05
N GLN A 405 -9.87 14.83 -3.91
CA GLN A 405 -11.25 14.63 -3.49
C GLN A 405 -12.16 14.15 -4.62
N LEU A 406 -12.02 14.72 -5.83
CA LEU A 406 -12.93 14.47 -6.95
C LEU A 406 -12.52 13.28 -7.82
N ILE A 407 -11.23 12.93 -7.89
CA ILE A 407 -10.72 11.91 -8.82
C ILE A 407 -10.07 10.75 -8.07
N ILE A 408 -9.06 11.04 -7.22
CA ILE A 408 -8.23 9.97 -6.63
C ILE A 408 -9.03 9.14 -5.62
N ARG A 409 -9.70 9.78 -4.65
CA ARG A 409 -10.49 9.07 -3.63
C ARG A 409 -11.61 8.19 -4.22
N PRO A 410 -12.45 8.65 -5.16
CA PRO A 410 -13.46 7.78 -5.75
C PRO A 410 -12.85 6.63 -6.55
N TYR A 411 -11.77 6.87 -7.29
CA TYR A 411 -11.08 5.81 -8.04
C TYR A 411 -10.50 4.72 -7.13
N VAL A 412 -9.79 5.11 -6.06
CA VAL A 412 -9.22 4.14 -5.09
C VAL A 412 -10.31 3.35 -4.37
N ARG A 413 -11.46 3.98 -4.07
CA ARG A 413 -12.62 3.28 -3.49
C ARG A 413 -13.21 2.27 -4.47
N ALA A 414 -13.43 2.66 -5.72
CA ALA A 414 -13.93 1.76 -6.76
C ALA A 414 -12.98 0.57 -6.99
N GLN A 415 -11.66 0.81 -6.99
CA GLN A 415 -10.68 -0.27 -7.12
C GLN A 415 -10.72 -1.23 -5.93
N LYS A 416 -10.83 -0.71 -4.70
CA LYS A 416 -10.96 -1.55 -3.50
C LYS A 416 -12.24 -2.38 -3.53
N GLU A 417 -13.32 -1.83 -4.07
CA GLU A 417 -14.60 -2.52 -4.25
C GLU A 417 -14.49 -3.65 -5.28
N GLU A 418 -13.86 -3.39 -6.43
CA GLU A 418 -13.59 -4.40 -7.46
C GLU A 418 -12.70 -5.55 -6.94
N ASP A 419 -11.68 -5.24 -6.14
CA ASP A 419 -10.82 -6.25 -5.51
C ASP A 419 -11.60 -7.10 -4.49
N LEU A 420 -12.52 -6.49 -3.73
CA LEU A 420 -13.41 -7.22 -2.83
C LEU A 420 -14.38 -8.11 -3.62
N ASP A 421 -14.90 -7.65 -4.77
CA ASP A 421 -15.78 -8.45 -5.62
C ASP A 421 -15.07 -9.65 -6.23
N LYS A 422 -13.82 -9.50 -6.69
CA LYS A 422 -13.00 -10.64 -7.14
C LYS A 422 -12.76 -11.66 -6.03
N GLN A 423 -12.49 -11.21 -4.80
CA GLN A 423 -12.37 -12.11 -3.65
C GLN A 423 -13.67 -12.84 -3.35
N ARG A 424 -14.82 -12.18 -3.51
CA ARG A 424 -16.15 -12.79 -3.34
C ARG A 424 -16.41 -13.84 -4.41
N GLU A 425 -16.14 -13.54 -5.68
CA GLU A 425 -16.31 -14.49 -6.79
C GLU A 425 -15.45 -15.74 -6.59
N GLY A 426 -14.17 -15.55 -6.23
CA GLY A 426 -13.25 -16.65 -5.93
C GLY A 426 -13.68 -17.50 -4.72
N SER A 427 -14.38 -16.89 -3.76
CA SER A 427 -14.83 -17.56 -2.53
C SER A 427 -16.28 -18.08 -2.60
N ALA A 428 -17.02 -17.82 -3.69
CA ALA A 428 -18.46 -18.08 -3.75
C ALA A 428 -18.80 -19.57 -3.63
N SER A 429 -18.03 -20.44 -4.28
CA SER A 429 -18.19 -21.91 -4.17
C SER A 429 -17.98 -22.39 -2.74
N ASN A 430 -16.94 -21.87 -2.07
CA ASN A 430 -16.63 -22.20 -0.68
C ASN A 430 -17.73 -21.72 0.28
N ILE A 431 -18.29 -20.52 0.06
CA ILE A 431 -19.40 -19.99 0.87
C ILE A 431 -20.65 -20.88 0.72
N ALA A 432 -20.97 -21.32 -0.50
CA ALA A 432 -22.11 -22.18 -0.75
C ALA A 432 -21.99 -23.53 -0.03
N ARG A 433 -20.79 -24.14 -0.07
CA ARG A 433 -20.54 -25.41 0.62
C ARG A 433 -20.63 -25.27 2.15
N LYS A 434 -19.97 -24.25 2.72
CA LYS A 434 -20.03 -23.96 4.17
C LYS A 434 -21.44 -23.62 4.64
N LYS A 435 -22.24 -22.98 3.80
CA LYS A 435 -23.66 -22.72 4.09
C LYS A 435 -24.42 -24.03 4.26
N GLN A 436 -24.23 -25.00 3.36
CA GLN A 436 -24.89 -26.31 3.43
C GLN A 436 -24.44 -27.09 4.68
N GLU A 437 -23.14 -27.06 5.01
CA GLU A 437 -22.58 -27.64 6.23
C GLU A 437 -23.24 -27.02 7.48
N ALA A 438 -23.34 -25.69 7.54
CA ALA A 438 -23.99 -24.98 8.65
C ALA A 438 -25.48 -25.33 8.78
N GLU A 439 -26.23 -25.36 7.68
CA GLU A 439 -27.65 -25.73 7.68
C GLU A 439 -27.86 -27.16 8.19
N SER A 440 -26.99 -28.10 7.80
CA SER A 440 -27.03 -29.47 8.31
C SER A 440 -26.74 -29.57 9.82
N ALA A 441 -25.73 -28.83 10.31
CA ALA A 441 -25.42 -28.79 11.74
C ALA A 441 -26.59 -28.19 12.55
N VAL A 442 -27.24 -27.15 12.02
CA VAL A 442 -28.43 -26.53 12.65
C VAL A 442 -29.56 -27.55 12.78
N LEU A 443 -29.83 -28.34 11.74
CA LEU A 443 -30.87 -29.38 11.75
C LEU A 443 -30.61 -30.44 12.83
N LEU A 444 -29.36 -30.90 12.97
CA LEU A 444 -28.96 -31.87 13.99
C LEU A 444 -29.17 -31.37 15.42
N MET A 445 -28.98 -30.07 15.65
CA MET A 445 -29.10 -29.46 16.98
C MET A 445 -30.55 -29.24 17.43
N GLN A 446 -31.52 -29.19 16.52
CA GLN A 446 -32.89 -28.73 16.84
C GLN A 446 -33.54 -29.52 18.00
N GLU A 447 -33.44 -30.85 17.98
CA GLU A 447 -34.05 -31.69 19.02
C GLU A 447 -33.41 -31.46 20.40
N SER A 448 -32.09 -31.31 20.41
CA SER A 448 -31.34 -31.06 21.65
C SER A 448 -31.64 -29.66 22.20
N VAL A 449 -31.76 -28.67 21.31
CA VAL A 449 -32.11 -27.28 21.67
C VAL A 449 -33.51 -27.21 22.27
N ARG A 450 -34.50 -27.93 21.73
CA ARG A 450 -35.85 -27.99 22.33
C ARG A 450 -35.82 -28.44 23.78
N ARG A 451 -35.06 -29.49 24.09
CA ARG A 451 -34.88 -29.98 25.46
C ARG A 451 -34.18 -28.96 26.37
N ILE A 452 -33.16 -28.27 25.85
CA ILE A 452 -32.47 -27.21 26.59
C ILE A 452 -33.45 -26.07 26.92
N ILE A 453 -34.26 -25.63 25.96
CA ILE A 453 -35.26 -24.58 26.16
C ILE A 453 -36.25 -25.00 27.26
N GLU A 454 -36.82 -26.21 27.21
CA GLU A 454 -37.74 -26.70 28.24
C GLU A 454 -37.10 -26.70 29.65
N THR A 455 -35.83 -27.13 29.75
CA THR A 455 -35.12 -27.12 31.04
C THR A 455 -34.82 -25.71 31.54
N GLU A 456 -34.45 -24.78 30.67
CA GLU A 456 -34.15 -23.40 31.04
C GLU A 456 -35.44 -22.61 31.34
N GLU A 457 -36.55 -22.87 30.64
CA GLU A 457 -37.87 -22.30 30.92
C GLU A 457 -38.33 -22.67 32.34
N SER A 458 -38.20 -23.93 32.73
CA SER A 458 -38.57 -24.40 34.07
C SER A 458 -37.78 -23.70 35.20
N ARG A 459 -36.60 -23.15 34.88
CA ARG A 459 -35.69 -22.48 35.83
C ARG A 459 -35.64 -20.97 35.65
N MET A 460 -36.49 -20.39 34.77
CA MET A 460 -36.45 -18.98 34.41
C MET A 460 -35.04 -18.51 33.98
N GLY A 461 -34.37 -19.39 33.25
CA GLY A 461 -32.97 -19.28 32.85
C GLY A 461 -32.74 -18.43 31.61
N LEU A 462 -31.69 -18.74 30.84
CA LEU A 462 -31.28 -17.96 29.66
C LEU A 462 -31.87 -18.59 28.39
N ILE A 463 -32.68 -17.82 27.66
CA ILE A 463 -33.31 -18.24 26.40
C ILE A 463 -32.96 -17.23 25.32
N ILE A 464 -32.34 -17.68 24.25
CA ILE A 464 -32.02 -16.86 23.07
C ILE A 464 -33.25 -16.88 22.17
N LEU A 465 -33.79 -15.70 21.89
CA LEU A 465 -34.98 -15.55 21.05
C LEU A 465 -34.59 -15.38 19.58
N ASN A 466 -33.65 -14.48 19.32
CA ASN A 466 -33.15 -14.21 17.97
C ASN A 466 -31.66 -13.92 18.03
N ALA A 467 -30.90 -14.52 17.13
CA ALA A 467 -29.50 -14.19 16.94
C ALA A 467 -29.13 -14.14 15.46
N TRP A 468 -28.38 -13.11 15.11
CA TRP A 468 -28.06 -12.76 13.74
C TRP A 468 -26.57 -12.53 13.61
N TYR A 469 -25.93 -13.12 12.61
CA TYR A 469 -24.50 -12.97 12.36
C TYR A 469 -24.23 -12.49 10.93
N GLY A 470 -23.38 -11.48 10.77
CA GLY A 470 -23.03 -10.94 9.46
C GLY A 470 -22.75 -9.44 9.50
N LYS A 471 -22.90 -8.78 8.35
CA LYS A 471 -22.71 -7.33 8.23
C LYS A 471 -24.02 -6.61 8.53
N PHE A 472 -24.09 -5.90 9.65
CA PHE A 472 -25.21 -5.01 9.93
C PHE A 472 -24.94 -3.65 9.32
N VAL A 473 -25.81 -3.21 8.41
CA VAL A 473 -25.81 -1.84 7.92
C VAL A 473 -26.33 -0.94 9.04
N THR A 474 -25.48 -0.07 9.55
CA THR A 474 -25.90 1.04 10.41
C THR A 474 -26.65 2.04 9.52
N ASP A 475 -27.95 2.13 9.74
CA ASP A 475 -28.88 2.84 8.87
C ASP A 475 -28.50 4.32 8.71
N ASN A 476 -28.11 4.69 7.48
CA ASN A 476 -28.11 6.06 6.94
C ASN A 476 -27.76 6.13 5.43
N SER A 477 -27.46 5.01 4.77
CA SER A 477 -27.31 5.02 3.31
C SER A 477 -27.79 3.74 2.64
N ARG A 478 -28.80 3.92 1.78
CA ARG A 478 -29.32 3.03 0.73
C ARG A 478 -30.26 1.90 1.18
N LYS A 479 -31.54 2.13 0.84
CA LYS A 479 -32.75 1.33 1.08
C LYS A 479 -32.81 -0.11 0.51
N HIS A 480 -31.75 -0.70 -0.06
CA HIS A 480 -31.89 -1.99 -0.77
C HIS A 480 -30.74 -3.00 -0.66
N GLU A 481 -29.72 -2.80 0.19
CA GLU A 481 -28.82 -3.91 0.49
C GLU A 481 -29.54 -4.89 1.42
N ARG A 482 -29.96 -6.05 0.89
CA ARG A 482 -30.42 -7.17 1.71
C ARG A 482 -29.34 -7.43 2.76
N ALA A 483 -29.67 -7.24 4.04
CA ALA A 483 -28.76 -7.50 5.13
C ALA A 483 -28.20 -8.93 4.97
N LYS A 484 -26.91 -9.04 4.65
CA LYS A 484 -26.21 -10.32 4.44
C LYS A 484 -25.94 -10.95 5.82
N VAL A 485 -27.02 -11.44 6.40
CA VAL A 485 -27.10 -11.87 7.79
C VAL A 485 -27.66 -13.28 7.82
N ILE A 486 -27.06 -14.12 8.66
CA ILE A 486 -27.47 -15.49 8.90
C ILE A 486 -28.16 -15.59 10.27
N ASP A 487 -29.16 -16.46 10.38
CA ASP A 487 -29.79 -16.77 11.67
C ASP A 487 -28.96 -17.85 12.39
N VAL A 488 -28.48 -17.51 13.58
CA VAL A 488 -27.64 -18.37 14.42
C VAL A 488 -28.27 -18.62 15.79
N THR A 489 -29.60 -18.50 15.88
CA THR A 489 -30.36 -18.69 17.12
C THR A 489 -30.19 -20.11 17.68
N VAL A 490 -30.35 -21.12 16.82
CA VAL A 490 -30.29 -22.54 17.22
C VAL A 490 -28.88 -22.94 17.70
N PRO A 491 -27.80 -22.67 16.93
CA PRO A 491 -26.43 -22.96 17.38
C PRO A 491 -26.07 -22.29 18.71
N LEU A 492 -26.44 -21.01 18.90
CA LEU A 492 -26.13 -20.31 20.14
C LEU A 492 -26.93 -20.85 21.33
N GLN A 493 -28.21 -21.20 21.13
CA GLN A 493 -29.01 -21.78 22.22
C GLN A 493 -28.44 -23.14 22.65
N CYS A 494 -27.88 -23.90 21.71
CA CYS A 494 -27.23 -25.17 22.00
C CYS A 494 -26.01 -25.02 22.93
N LEU A 495 -25.33 -23.87 22.88
CA LEU A 495 -24.15 -23.56 23.71
C LEU A 495 -24.50 -23.09 25.13
N VAL A 496 -25.74 -22.68 25.39
CA VAL A 496 -26.20 -22.25 26.73
C VAL A 496 -26.05 -23.38 27.74
N LYS A 497 -25.53 -23.07 28.93
CA LYS A 497 -25.41 -24.02 30.04
C LYS A 497 -25.56 -23.29 31.38
N ASP A 498 -26.32 -23.85 32.30
CA ASP A 498 -26.54 -23.30 33.64
C ASP A 498 -26.98 -21.82 33.57
N SER A 499 -27.88 -21.52 32.63
CA SER A 499 -28.38 -20.18 32.32
C SER A 499 -27.30 -19.14 31.96
N LYS A 500 -26.17 -19.58 31.38
CA LYS A 500 -25.08 -18.72 30.88
C LYS A 500 -24.63 -19.12 29.49
N LEU A 501 -24.22 -18.14 28.69
CA LEU A 501 -23.56 -18.33 27.39
C LEU A 501 -22.21 -17.63 27.43
N ILE A 502 -21.16 -18.36 27.04
CA ILE A 502 -19.79 -17.86 26.94
C ILE A 502 -19.27 -18.20 25.55
N LEU A 503 -19.01 -17.19 24.73
CA LEU A 503 -18.25 -17.28 23.49
C LEU A 503 -16.84 -16.75 23.74
N THR A 504 -15.85 -17.42 23.17
CA THR A 504 -14.43 -17.08 23.32
C THR A 504 -13.99 -16.08 22.25
N GLU A 505 -12.71 -15.70 22.27
CA GLU A 505 -12.09 -14.73 21.34
C GLU A 505 -11.83 -15.30 19.94
N ALA A 506 -12.16 -16.58 19.74
CA ALA A 506 -12.01 -17.23 18.46
C ALA A 506 -13.09 -16.77 17.48
N THR A 507 -12.82 -16.87 16.17
CA THR A 507 -13.75 -16.41 15.13
C THR A 507 -15.08 -17.14 15.23
N LYS A 508 -16.19 -16.42 15.32
CA LYS A 508 -17.52 -16.99 15.50
C LYS A 508 -17.97 -17.81 14.29
N SER A 509 -17.40 -17.55 13.11
CA SER A 509 -17.63 -18.36 11.91
C SER A 509 -17.16 -19.82 12.01
N GLY A 510 -16.30 -20.16 12.98
CA GLY A 510 -15.80 -21.53 13.20
C GLY A 510 -16.66 -22.36 14.15
N ILE A 511 -17.78 -21.82 14.64
CA ILE A 511 -18.72 -22.56 15.50
C ILE A 511 -19.63 -23.42 14.59
N PRO A 512 -19.91 -24.69 14.92
CA PRO A 512 -20.85 -25.50 14.15
C PRO A 512 -22.20 -24.81 13.97
N GLY A 513 -22.68 -24.71 12.73
CA GLY A 513 -23.90 -23.98 12.38
C GLY A 513 -23.70 -22.50 12.06
N PHE A 514 -22.47 -21.98 12.16
CA PHE A 514 -22.08 -20.68 11.62
C PHE A 514 -21.36 -20.84 10.28
N TYR A 515 -21.47 -19.82 9.43
CA TYR A 515 -20.59 -19.64 8.27
C TYR A 515 -20.37 -18.14 8.05
N ASP A 516 -19.42 -17.79 7.20
CA ASP A 516 -19.12 -16.39 6.86
C ASP A 516 -19.93 -15.94 5.62
N PRO A 517 -20.95 -15.06 5.77
CA PRO A 517 -21.71 -14.53 4.64
C PRO A 517 -21.01 -13.36 3.92
N CYS A 518 -19.95 -12.79 4.50
CA CYS A 518 -19.32 -11.53 4.05
C CYS A 518 -17.79 -11.60 4.18
N VAL A 519 -17.16 -12.47 3.39
CA VAL A 519 -15.70 -12.66 3.37
C VAL A 519 -15.00 -11.32 3.08
N GLY A 520 -14.03 -10.95 3.92
CA GLY A 520 -13.26 -9.72 3.79
C GLY A 520 -13.92 -8.45 4.35
N GLU A 521 -15.14 -8.54 4.89
CA GLU A 521 -15.83 -7.43 5.53
C GLU A 521 -15.92 -7.59 7.06
N GLU A 522 -16.17 -6.48 7.76
CA GLU A 522 -16.41 -6.51 9.20
C GLU A 522 -17.76 -7.16 9.51
N LYS A 523 -17.72 -8.20 10.36
CA LYS A 523 -18.87 -8.98 10.79
C LYS A 523 -19.13 -8.76 12.26
N SER A 524 -20.41 -8.79 12.64
CA SER A 524 -20.82 -8.75 14.03
C SER A 524 -21.96 -9.74 14.29
N LEU A 525 -22.11 -10.11 15.56
CA LEU A 525 -23.15 -10.96 16.09
C LEU A 525 -24.10 -10.09 16.93
N LYS A 526 -25.38 -10.09 16.58
CA LYS A 526 -26.44 -9.45 17.34
C LYS A 526 -27.29 -10.53 18.00
N VAL A 527 -27.39 -10.49 19.33
CA VAL A 527 -28.15 -11.49 20.11
C VAL A 527 -29.23 -10.79 20.91
N LEU A 528 -30.45 -11.31 20.82
CA LEU A 528 -31.61 -10.93 21.62
C LEU A 528 -32.02 -12.14 22.46
N TYR A 529 -32.02 -11.96 23.78
CA TYR A 529 -32.24 -13.05 24.73
C TYR A 529 -33.10 -12.60 25.91
N GLN A 530 -33.74 -13.56 26.54
CA GLN A 530 -34.52 -13.41 27.76
C GLN A 530 -33.81 -14.11 28.91
N PHE A 531 -33.71 -13.44 30.06
CA PHE A 531 -33.17 -14.02 31.29
C PHE A 531 -34.03 -13.59 32.47
N ARG A 532 -34.52 -14.54 33.26
CA ARG A 532 -35.45 -14.29 34.40
C ARG A 532 -36.67 -13.45 34.01
N GLY A 533 -37.21 -13.68 32.81
CA GLY A 533 -38.38 -12.97 32.30
C GLY A 533 -38.08 -11.62 31.65
N VAL A 534 -36.85 -11.09 31.72
CA VAL A 534 -36.48 -9.76 31.19
C VAL A 534 -35.69 -9.88 29.88
N MET A 535 -36.02 -9.01 28.92
CA MET A 535 -35.42 -8.97 27.59
C MET A 535 -34.10 -8.18 27.57
N HIS A 536 -33.13 -8.70 26.83
CA HIS A 536 -31.82 -8.10 26.68
C HIS A 536 -31.35 -8.17 25.22
N GLN A 537 -30.50 -7.23 24.81
CA GLN A 537 -29.90 -7.18 23.48
C GLN A 537 -28.42 -6.81 23.57
N VAL A 538 -27.59 -7.47 22.76
CA VAL A 538 -26.17 -7.17 22.63
C VAL A 538 -25.71 -7.27 21.17
N LEU A 539 -24.76 -6.43 20.80
CA LEU A 539 -24.01 -6.48 19.54
C LEU A 539 -22.54 -6.71 19.89
N SER A 540 -21.89 -7.67 19.23
CA SER A 540 -20.50 -8.04 19.49
C SER A 540 -19.76 -8.30 18.18
N GLY A 541 -18.51 -7.85 18.04
CA GLY A 541 -17.67 -8.08 16.85
C GLY A 541 -17.28 -9.56 16.69
N ASP A 542 -16.87 -10.02 15.50
CA ASP A 542 -16.55 -11.44 15.22
C ASP A 542 -15.58 -12.08 16.25
N ALA A 543 -14.43 -11.46 16.49
CA ALA A 543 -13.41 -11.97 17.44
C ALA A 543 -13.61 -11.49 18.90
N GLU A 544 -14.69 -10.76 19.20
CA GLU A 544 -14.92 -10.22 20.54
C GLU A 544 -15.60 -11.28 21.45
N PRO A 545 -15.07 -11.54 22.66
CA PRO A 545 -15.62 -12.55 23.54
C PRO A 545 -16.95 -12.09 24.14
N LEU A 546 -17.96 -12.96 24.09
CA LEU A 546 -19.31 -12.64 24.53
C LEU A 546 -19.69 -13.46 25.76
N ARG A 547 -20.00 -12.80 26.87
CA ARG A 547 -20.51 -13.43 28.09
C ARG A 547 -21.90 -12.88 28.43
N ILE A 548 -22.89 -13.76 28.49
CA ILE A 548 -24.30 -13.46 28.72
C ILE A 548 -24.80 -14.37 29.86
N PRO A 549 -25.65 -13.90 30.80
CA PRO A 549 -26.28 -12.58 30.87
C PRO A 549 -25.43 -11.49 31.57
N LYS A 550 -25.59 -10.23 31.13
CA LYS A 550 -25.05 -9.02 31.79
C LYS A 550 -26.15 -7.95 31.91
N ASN A 551 -26.13 -7.18 33.01
CA ASN A 551 -27.09 -6.09 33.24
C ASN A 551 -26.98 -4.97 32.18
N ALA A 552 -25.79 -4.74 31.61
CA ALA A 552 -25.57 -3.73 30.57
C ALA A 552 -26.35 -3.99 29.28
N HIS A 553 -26.87 -5.20 29.08
CA HIS A 553 -27.61 -5.59 27.88
C HIS A 553 -29.13 -5.42 28.05
N LEU A 554 -29.62 -4.91 29.20
CA LEU A 554 -31.04 -4.73 29.46
C LEU A 554 -31.70 -3.82 28.41
N LEU A 555 -32.84 -4.27 27.88
CA LEU A 555 -33.68 -3.45 27.00
C LEU A 555 -34.64 -2.61 27.82
N ASP A 556 -34.56 -1.29 27.69
CA ASP A 556 -35.53 -0.37 28.31
C ASP A 556 -36.96 -0.60 27.78
N CYS A 557 -37.94 -0.52 28.69
CA CYS A 557 -39.36 -0.79 28.41
C CYS A 557 -39.95 0.00 27.23
N ALA A 558 -39.40 1.17 26.90
CA ALA A 558 -39.85 1.98 25.76
C ALA A 558 -39.58 1.33 24.38
N LYS A 559 -38.60 0.42 24.28
CA LYS A 559 -38.25 -0.30 23.02
C LYS A 559 -39.03 -1.61 22.85
N MET A 560 -39.70 -2.11 23.89
CA MET A 560 -40.43 -3.38 23.87
C MET A 560 -41.71 -3.38 23.02
N GLY A 561 -42.39 -2.24 22.91
CA GLY A 561 -43.66 -2.12 22.16
C GLY A 561 -43.53 -2.34 20.65
N ARG A 562 -42.36 -2.05 20.04
CA ARG A 562 -42.12 -2.26 18.60
C ARG A 562 -41.75 -3.69 18.22
N TYR A 563 -41.21 -4.48 19.16
CA TYR A 563 -40.74 -5.84 18.86
C TYR A 563 -41.87 -6.89 18.87
N ARG A 564 -42.89 -6.74 19.73
CA ARG A 564 -44.07 -7.64 19.73
C ARG A 564 -44.86 -7.61 18.42
N GLN A 565 -44.98 -6.45 17.78
CA GLN A 565 -45.66 -6.32 16.48
C GLN A 565 -44.89 -7.00 15.32
N ASN A 566 -43.55 -6.99 15.37
CA ASN A 566 -42.74 -7.61 14.31
C ASN A 566 -42.60 -9.14 14.46
N SER A 567 -42.71 -9.70 15.67
CA SER A 567 -42.65 -11.16 15.86
C SER A 567 -43.92 -11.90 15.41
N GLU A 568 -45.09 -11.23 15.44
CA GLU A 568 -46.34 -11.82 14.93
C GLU A 568 -46.43 -11.75 13.41
N ALA A 569 -45.82 -10.75 12.78
CA ALA A 569 -45.77 -10.63 11.31
C ALA A 569 -44.86 -11.70 10.64
N CYS A 570 -43.87 -12.25 11.35
CA CYS A 570 -42.96 -13.28 10.80
C CYS A 570 -43.44 -14.73 10.98
N LYS A 571 -44.61 -14.98 11.61
CA LYS A 571 -45.21 -16.33 11.68
C LYS A 571 -45.98 -16.71 10.40
N HIS A 572 -46.09 -15.80 9.44
CA HIS A 572 -46.66 -16.01 8.12
C HIS A 572 -45.66 -15.61 7.02
N VAL A 573 -44.54 -16.33 6.92
CA VAL A 573 -43.71 -16.42 5.70
C VAL A 573 -43.17 -17.83 5.58
#